data_AF-A0A089JUY9-F1
#
_entry.id   AF-A0A089JUY9-F1
#
_cell.length_a   1.000
_cell.length_b   1.000
_cell.length_c   1.000
_cell.angle_alpha   90.00
_cell.angle_beta   90.00
_cell.angle_gamma   90.00
#
_symmetry.space_group_name_H-M   'P 1'
#
loop_
_entity.id
_entity.type
_entity.pdbx_description
1 polymer ?
#
loop_
_entity_poly.entity_id
_entity_poly.type
_entity_poly.pdbx_seq_one_letter_code
_entity_poly.pdbx_strand_id
1 'polypeptide(L)'
;MFNVIQEINWLAVVLGTLALSLVGGLWFTVVWGNAYAYALGKENAPSENGVAVLKEDGIVSAGNGRNVNHTKQHTKQHTNPSPSKEKPALRFILGPLVCGLVTTVAMAVLFYAFDIETLADALLFGGIVGAGLLAATTVNTGINPNIPRPLVYGLVSGSYFFLSGLIVSIILVAMR
;
A
#
# COMPACT_ATOMS: atom_id res chain seq x y z
N MET A 1 -17.00 1.01 30.41
CA MET A 1 -16.79 1.20 28.96
C MET A 1 -15.70 0.28 28.41
N PHE A 2 -14.48 0.20 28.97
CA PHE A 2 -13.40 -0.66 28.42
C PHE A 2 -13.45 -2.16 28.81
N ASN A 3 -14.51 -2.62 29.48
CA ASN A 3 -14.68 -4.05 29.77
C ASN A 3 -14.96 -4.89 28.50
N VAL A 4 -15.28 -4.22 27.38
CA VAL A 4 -15.55 -4.85 26.08
C VAL A 4 -14.36 -5.64 25.52
N ILE A 5 -13.13 -5.41 26.01
CA ILE A 5 -11.93 -6.13 25.56
C ILE A 5 -12.07 -7.65 25.76
N GLN A 6 -12.78 -8.07 26.81
CA GLN A 6 -13.02 -9.49 27.08
C GLN A 6 -14.10 -10.10 26.18
N GLU A 7 -14.95 -9.27 25.58
CA GLU A 7 -16.06 -9.69 24.73
C GLU A 7 -15.64 -9.79 23.25
N ILE A 8 -14.52 -9.16 22.88
CA ILE A 8 -14.02 -9.14 21.51
C ILE A 8 -13.70 -10.55 21.02
N ASN A 9 -14.28 -10.91 19.87
CA ASN A 9 -13.83 -12.05 19.10
C ASN A 9 -12.44 -11.77 18.48
N TRP A 10 -11.39 -12.22 19.16
CA TRP A 10 -10.00 -12.04 18.72
C TRP A 10 -9.68 -12.71 17.39
N LEU A 11 -10.41 -13.77 16.99
CA LEU A 11 -10.24 -14.37 15.68
C LEU A 11 -10.71 -13.42 14.57
N ALA A 12 -11.82 -12.72 14.78
CA ALA A 12 -12.30 -11.69 13.85
C ALA A 12 -11.28 -10.56 13.69
N VAL A 13 -10.59 -10.18 14.78
CA VAL A 13 -9.52 -9.18 14.74
C VAL A 13 -8.33 -9.65 13.90
N VAL A 14 -7.88 -10.89 14.10
CA VAL A 14 -6.78 -11.47 13.30
C VAL A 14 -7.17 -11.55 11.83
N LEU A 15 -8.37 -12.04 11.52
CA LEU A 15 -8.85 -12.14 10.14
C LEU A 15 -9.02 -10.78 9.49
N GLY A 16 -9.53 -9.77 10.20
CA GLY A 16 -9.60 -8.39 9.73
C GLY A 16 -8.23 -7.82 9.42
N THR A 17 -7.24 -8.07 10.28
CA THR A 17 -5.85 -7.63 10.08
C THR A 17 -5.22 -8.26 8.83
N LEU A 18 -5.42 -9.57 8.65
CA LEU A 18 -4.93 -10.29 7.48
C LEU A 18 -5.63 -9.82 6.21
N ALA A 19 -6.95 -9.65 6.24
CA ALA A 19 -7.73 -9.13 5.11
C ALA A 19 -7.24 -7.73 4.71
N LEU A 20 -7.07 -6.82 5.65
CA LEU A 20 -6.51 -5.48 5.41
C LEU A 20 -5.13 -5.54 4.76
N SER A 21 -4.27 -6.47 5.19
CA SER A 21 -2.92 -6.64 4.63
C SER A 21 -2.94 -7.21 3.21
N LEU A 22 -3.80 -8.19 2.95
CA LEU A 22 -4.00 -8.78 1.63
C LEU A 22 -4.58 -7.75 0.65
N VAL A 23 -5.58 -7.00 1.08
CA VAL A 23 -6.15 -5.88 0.31
C VAL A 23 -5.07 -4.86 0.03
N GLY A 24 -4.19 -4.53 0.98
CA GLY A 24 -3.09 -3.60 0.76
C GLY A 24 -2.13 -4.10 -0.31
N GLY A 25 -1.69 -5.35 -0.19
CA GLY A 25 -0.86 -5.99 -1.20
C GLY A 25 -1.48 -5.92 -2.59
N LEU A 26 -2.75 -6.33 -2.74
CA LEU A 26 -3.46 -6.29 -4.01
C LEU A 26 -3.68 -4.86 -4.52
N TRP A 27 -4.03 -3.92 -3.65
CA TRP A 27 -4.36 -2.54 -3.98
C TRP A 27 -3.14 -1.79 -4.52
N PHE A 28 -2.02 -1.86 -3.81
CA PHE A 28 -0.82 -1.10 -4.16
C PHE A 28 0.06 -1.77 -5.23
N THR A 29 -0.17 -3.05 -5.56
CA THR A 29 0.62 -3.75 -6.58
C THR A 29 -0.16 -4.04 -7.86
N VAL A 30 -1.45 -4.36 -7.75
CA VAL A 30 -2.27 -4.78 -8.90
C VAL A 30 -3.25 -3.69 -9.31
N VAL A 31 -4.13 -3.26 -8.39
CA VAL A 31 -5.24 -2.36 -8.73
C VAL A 31 -4.73 -0.95 -9.09
N TRP A 32 -3.88 -0.39 -8.24
CA TRP A 32 -3.36 0.97 -8.37
C TRP A 32 -1.85 1.04 -8.44
N GLY A 33 -1.17 -0.06 -8.80
CA GLY A 33 0.30 -0.11 -8.86
C GLY A 33 0.92 1.03 -9.67
N ASN A 34 0.37 1.30 -10.86
CA ASN A 34 0.85 2.39 -11.72
C ASN A 34 0.59 3.77 -11.12
N ALA A 35 -0.59 3.99 -10.54
CA ALA A 35 -0.93 5.27 -9.90
C ALA A 35 -0.08 5.51 -8.65
N TYR A 36 0.20 4.46 -7.88
CA TYR A 36 1.06 4.50 -6.70
C TYR A 36 2.52 4.77 -7.08
N ALA A 37 3.05 4.09 -8.10
CA ALA A 37 4.39 4.33 -8.64
C ALA A 37 4.54 5.77 -9.18
N TYR A 38 3.54 6.24 -9.93
CA TYR A 38 3.45 7.63 -10.37
C TYR A 38 3.41 8.58 -9.16
N ALA A 39 2.60 8.31 -8.14
CA ALA A 39 2.57 9.16 -6.94
C ALA A 39 3.96 9.37 -6.31
N LEU A 40 4.81 8.34 -6.38
CA LEU A 40 6.15 8.28 -5.83
C LEU A 40 7.26 8.75 -6.78
N GLY A 41 6.94 9.15 -8.02
CA GLY A 41 7.96 9.52 -9.03
C GLY A 41 8.76 8.32 -9.56
N LYS A 42 8.21 7.11 -9.44
CA LYS A 42 8.84 5.83 -9.82
C LYS A 42 8.22 5.20 -11.08
N GLU A 43 7.45 5.96 -11.85
CA GLU A 43 6.75 5.48 -13.05
C GLU A 43 7.67 4.90 -14.14
N ASN A 44 8.96 5.24 -14.13
CA ASN A 44 9.96 4.77 -15.10
C ASN A 44 10.89 3.69 -14.54
N ALA A 45 10.68 3.24 -13.29
CA ALA A 45 11.48 2.14 -12.75
C ALA A 45 11.18 0.85 -13.53
N PRO A 46 12.17 0.00 -13.81
CA PRO A 46 11.92 -1.30 -14.42
C PRO A 46 10.87 -2.05 -13.59
N SER A 47 9.77 -2.46 -14.23
CA SER A 47 8.73 -3.25 -13.58
C SER A 47 9.35 -4.52 -13.00
N GLU A 48 9.46 -4.60 -11.68
CA GLU A 48 9.86 -5.84 -11.00
C GLU A 48 8.78 -6.93 -11.13
N ASN A 49 7.57 -6.53 -11.57
CA ASN A 49 6.55 -7.43 -12.06
C ASN A 49 6.90 -7.83 -13.50
N GLY A 50 7.90 -8.70 -13.60
CA GLY A 50 8.20 -9.41 -14.83
C GLY A 50 7.12 -10.45 -15.13
N VAL A 51 6.09 -10.07 -15.89
CA VAL A 51 5.91 -10.86 -17.11
C VAL A 51 7.20 -10.63 -17.87
N ALA A 52 8.06 -11.65 -17.90
CA ALA A 52 9.21 -11.64 -18.78
C ALA A 52 8.65 -11.36 -20.18
N VAL A 53 8.80 -10.13 -20.66
CA VAL A 53 8.77 -9.88 -22.09
C VAL A 53 10.00 -10.62 -22.57
N LEU A 54 9.79 -11.87 -23.00
CA LEU A 54 10.73 -12.56 -23.84
C LEU A 54 10.94 -11.61 -25.01
N LYS A 55 12.10 -10.97 -25.02
CA LYS A 55 12.54 -10.18 -26.16
C LYS A 55 12.75 -11.23 -27.25
N GLU A 56 11.75 -11.39 -28.13
CA GLU A 56 11.76 -12.41 -29.20
C GLU A 56 12.87 -12.17 -30.23
N ASP A 57 13.54 -11.03 -30.19
CA ASP A 57 14.41 -10.62 -31.29
C ASP A 57 15.86 -10.72 -30.87
N GLY A 58 16.38 -11.94 -30.90
CA GLY A 58 17.81 -12.22 -30.88
C GLY A 58 18.48 -11.66 -32.14
N ILE A 59 18.86 -10.39 -32.14
CA ILE A 59 19.86 -9.85 -33.08
C ILE A 59 20.84 -8.93 -32.34
N VAL A 60 22.06 -9.44 -32.20
CA VAL A 60 23.26 -8.63 -32.05
C VAL A 60 23.65 -8.15 -33.45
N SER A 61 23.76 -6.83 -33.66
CA SER A 61 24.46 -6.25 -34.82
C SER A 61 24.89 -4.82 -34.44
N ALA A 62 26.16 -4.63 -34.12
CA ALA A 62 27.26 -4.25 -35.02
C ALA A 62 27.31 -2.73 -35.26
N GLY A 63 28.47 -2.15 -34.99
CA GLY A 63 28.64 -0.72 -34.80
C GLY A 63 28.55 0.11 -36.08
N ASN A 64 28.45 1.42 -35.88
CA ASN A 64 28.92 2.38 -36.87
C ASN A 64 29.58 3.56 -36.15
N GLY A 65 30.89 3.68 -36.35
CA GLY A 65 31.69 4.77 -35.80
C GLY A 65 31.49 6.05 -36.62
N ARG A 66 31.36 7.18 -35.91
CA ARG A 66 31.84 8.49 -36.35
C ARG A 66 32.02 9.44 -35.15
N ASN A 67 33.31 9.60 -34.78
CA ASN A 67 34.04 10.73 -34.15
C ASN A 67 33.32 12.11 -34.12
N VAL A 68 33.55 13.08 -33.21
CA VAL A 68 34.70 13.38 -32.31
C VAL A 68 34.32 14.50 -31.29
N ASN A 69 34.85 14.37 -30.06
CA ASN A 69 35.24 15.36 -29.02
C ASN A 69 34.37 16.59 -28.65
N HIS A 70 33.97 16.70 -27.37
CA HIS A 70 34.65 17.54 -26.36
C HIS A 70 33.95 17.41 -25.00
N THR A 71 34.71 17.02 -23.98
CA THR A 71 34.69 17.45 -22.56
C THR A 71 35.07 16.26 -21.67
N LYS A 72 36.35 16.18 -21.32
CA LYS A 72 36.81 15.36 -20.20
C LYS A 72 36.26 15.97 -18.91
N GLN A 73 35.19 15.39 -18.36
CA GLN A 73 34.93 15.48 -16.93
C GLN A 73 35.26 14.13 -16.30
N HIS A 74 36.10 14.18 -15.28
CA HIS A 74 36.46 13.05 -14.43
C HIS A 74 35.22 12.55 -13.68
N THR A 75 34.44 11.65 -14.29
CA THR A 75 33.45 10.88 -13.55
C THR A 75 34.07 9.53 -13.24
N LYS A 76 34.44 9.32 -11.98
CA LYS A 76 34.80 8.01 -11.44
C LYS A 76 33.73 7.03 -11.88
N GLN A 77 34.16 6.05 -12.68
CA GLN A 77 33.36 4.92 -13.09
C GLN A 77 33.14 4.05 -11.84
N HIS A 78 32.12 4.39 -11.05
CA HIS A 78 31.55 3.47 -10.07
C HIS A 78 30.97 2.32 -10.89
N THR A 79 31.70 1.22 -10.97
CA THR A 79 31.19 -0.05 -11.46
C THR A 79 29.99 -0.42 -10.58
N ASN A 80 28.79 -0.18 -11.10
CA ASN A 80 27.56 -0.54 -10.41
C ASN A 80 27.49 -2.07 -10.38
N PRO A 81 27.57 -2.74 -9.22
CA PRO A 81 27.39 -4.18 -9.18
C PRO A 81 25.98 -4.51 -9.70
N SER A 82 25.85 -5.65 -10.39
CA SER A 82 24.56 -6.17 -10.87
C SER A 82 23.48 -6.07 -9.78
N PRO A 83 22.22 -5.74 -10.10
CA PRO A 83 21.18 -5.59 -9.08
C PRO A 83 21.01 -6.93 -8.35
N SER A 84 21.50 -7.00 -7.11
CA SER A 84 21.21 -8.12 -6.24
C SER A 84 19.72 -8.11 -5.96
N LYS A 85 19.07 -9.26 -6.15
CA LYS A 85 17.68 -9.52 -5.79
C LYS A 85 17.52 -9.37 -4.27
N GLU A 86 17.45 -8.13 -3.79
CA GLU A 86 17.30 -7.83 -2.38
C GLU A 86 15.93 -8.32 -1.94
N LYS A 87 15.90 -9.22 -0.94
CA LYS A 87 14.66 -9.67 -0.34
C LYS A 87 13.92 -8.44 0.20
N PRO A 88 12.59 -8.31 -0.02
CA PRO A 88 11.84 -7.20 0.53
C PRO A 88 12.10 -7.15 2.03
N ALA A 89 12.67 -6.05 2.51
CA ALA A 89 13.10 -5.95 3.89
C ALA A 89 11.87 -6.19 4.78
N LEU A 90 11.99 -7.09 5.76
CA LEU A 90 10.92 -7.51 6.67
C LEU A 90 10.09 -6.34 7.23
N ARG A 91 10.72 -5.17 7.41
CA ARG A 91 10.09 -3.91 7.82
C ARG A 91 8.92 -3.46 6.93
N PHE A 92 8.97 -3.72 5.62
CA PHE A 92 7.90 -3.36 4.68
C PHE A 92 6.65 -4.25 4.80
N ILE A 93 6.76 -5.40 5.46
CA ILE A 93 5.64 -6.30 5.74
C ILE A 93 5.16 -6.11 7.18
N LEU A 94 6.11 -6.05 8.12
CA LEU A 94 5.80 -5.98 9.54
C LEU A 94 5.13 -4.66 9.93
N GLY A 95 5.56 -3.54 9.36
CA GLY A 95 4.97 -2.22 9.62
C GLY A 95 3.47 -2.17 9.33
N PRO A 96 3.04 -2.50 8.09
CA PRO A 96 1.62 -2.58 7.74
C PRO A 96 0.82 -3.57 8.60
N LEU A 97 1.39 -4.72 8.95
CA LEU A 97 0.70 -5.71 9.80
C LEU A 97 0.44 -5.17 11.21
N VAL A 98 1.42 -4.53 11.83
CA VAL A 98 1.25 -3.94 13.18
C VAL A 98 0.25 -2.78 13.14
N CYS A 99 0.34 -1.91 12.14
CA CYS A 99 -0.62 -0.82 11.95
C CYS A 99 -2.05 -1.36 11.74
N GLY A 100 -2.18 -2.38 10.89
CA GLY A 100 -3.44 -3.09 10.65
C GLY A 100 -4.03 -3.67 11.92
N LEU A 101 -3.21 -4.36 12.73
CA LEU A 101 -3.65 -4.96 13.99
C LEU A 101 -4.21 -3.90 14.94
N VAL A 102 -3.47 -2.80 15.14
CA VAL A 102 -3.92 -1.70 16.01
C VAL A 102 -5.24 -1.11 15.49
N THR A 103 -5.34 -0.91 14.17
CA THR A 103 -6.55 -0.39 13.52
C THR A 103 -7.74 -1.32 13.75
N THR A 104 -7.58 -2.62 13.50
CA THR A 104 -8.66 -3.59 13.66
C THR A 104 -9.08 -3.77 15.12
N VAL A 105 -8.14 -3.74 16.07
CA VAL A 105 -8.48 -3.74 17.51
C VAL A 105 -9.31 -2.51 17.88
N ALA A 106 -8.92 -1.32 17.41
CA ALA A 106 -9.68 -0.10 17.67
C ALA A 106 -11.10 -0.17 17.07
N MET A 107 -11.23 -0.67 15.83
CA MET A 107 -12.54 -0.90 15.21
C MET A 107 -13.39 -1.90 15.99
N ALA A 108 -12.80 -3.01 16.46
CA ALA A 108 -13.50 -4.00 17.28
C ALA A 108 -13.98 -3.40 18.61
N VAL A 109 -13.15 -2.63 19.32
CA VAL A 109 -13.56 -1.94 20.55
C VAL A 109 -14.77 -1.03 20.29
N LEU A 110 -14.77 -0.27 19.19
CA LEU A 110 -15.89 0.60 18.82
C LEU A 110 -17.14 -0.19 18.42
N PHE A 111 -16.99 -1.32 17.73
CA PHE A 111 -18.08 -2.22 17.35
C PHE A 111 -18.88 -2.70 18.56
N TYR A 112 -18.17 -3.14 19.60
CA TYR A 112 -18.80 -3.58 20.84
C TYR A 112 -19.31 -2.41 21.67
N ALA A 113 -18.62 -1.26 21.66
CA ALA A 113 -19.07 -0.08 22.40
C ALA A 113 -20.33 0.58 21.82
N PHE A 114 -20.55 0.50 20.50
CA PHE A 114 -21.73 1.02 19.82
C PHE A 114 -22.79 -0.04 19.53
N ASP A 115 -22.56 -1.27 19.96
CA ASP A 115 -23.45 -2.39 19.78
C ASP A 115 -23.88 -2.61 18.33
N ILE A 116 -22.91 -2.65 17.42
CA ILE A 116 -23.16 -2.85 15.99
C ILE A 116 -23.44 -4.33 15.72
N GLU A 117 -24.71 -4.67 15.48
CA GLU A 117 -25.16 -6.06 15.26
C GLU A 117 -25.57 -6.36 13.81
N THR A 118 -25.85 -5.32 13.01
CA THR A 118 -26.38 -5.52 11.65
C THR A 118 -25.34 -5.18 10.58
N LEU A 119 -25.47 -5.83 9.41
CA LEU A 119 -24.62 -5.53 8.26
C LEU A 119 -24.77 -4.07 7.80
N ALA A 120 -25.98 -3.51 7.89
CA ALA A 120 -26.23 -2.12 7.51
C ALA A 120 -25.49 -1.14 8.42
N ASP A 121 -25.55 -1.35 9.74
CA ASP A 121 -24.84 -0.52 10.72
C ASP A 121 -23.32 -0.68 10.61
N ALA A 122 -22.86 -1.90 10.34
CA ALA A 122 -21.45 -2.19 10.08
C ALA A 122 -20.91 -1.44 8.86
N LEU A 123 -21.68 -1.42 7.76
CA LEU A 123 -21.31 -0.67 6.55
C LEU A 123 -21.37 0.84 6.77
N LEU A 124 -22.37 1.34 7.50
CA LEU A 124 -22.47 2.76 7.85
C LEU A 124 -21.27 3.19 8.71
N PHE A 125 -20.97 2.44 9.77
CA PHE A 125 -19.83 2.66 10.64
C PHE A 125 -18.50 2.60 9.86
N GLY A 126 -18.29 1.52 9.09
CA GLY A 126 -17.10 1.34 8.27
C GLY A 126 -16.94 2.45 7.24
N GLY A 127 -18.04 2.90 6.64
CA GLY A 127 -18.07 4.00 5.68
C GLY A 127 -17.70 5.34 6.32
N ILE A 128 -18.24 5.65 7.51
CA ILE A 128 -17.93 6.88 8.24
C ILE A 128 -16.46 6.89 8.68
N VAL A 129 -16.00 5.83 9.34
CA VAL A 129 -14.61 5.70 9.81
C VAL A 129 -13.65 5.72 8.62
N GLY A 130 -13.94 4.94 7.59
CA GLY A 130 -13.16 4.87 6.37
C GLY A 130 -13.08 6.21 5.65
N ALA A 131 -14.18 6.97 5.57
CA ALA A 131 -14.21 8.28 4.92
C ALA A 131 -13.37 9.30 5.71
N GLY A 132 -13.43 9.24 7.05
CA GLY A 132 -12.56 10.02 7.92
C GLY A 132 -11.08 9.71 7.69
N LEU A 133 -10.71 8.42 7.64
CA LEU A 133 -9.34 8.00 7.35
C LEU A 133 -8.88 8.40 5.94
N LEU A 134 -9.76 8.31 4.95
CA LEU A 134 -9.48 8.76 3.58
C LEU A 134 -9.18 10.25 3.53
N ALA A 135 -10.06 11.06 4.11
CA ALA A 135 -9.91 12.52 4.15
C ALA A 135 -8.63 12.90 4.90
N ALA A 136 -8.42 12.34 6.10
CA ALA A 136 -7.25 12.60 6.92
C ALA A 136 -5.95 12.20 6.21
N THR A 137 -5.89 10.99 5.65
CA THR A 137 -4.70 10.51 4.91
C THR A 137 -4.40 11.38 3.71
N THR A 138 -5.44 11.78 2.95
CA THR A 138 -5.29 12.59 1.75
C THR A 138 -4.77 13.99 2.08
N VAL A 139 -5.37 14.66 3.07
CA VAL A 139 -4.99 16.03 3.47
C VAL A 139 -3.62 16.05 4.14
N ASN A 140 -3.35 15.13 5.09
CA ASN A 140 -2.07 15.07 5.80
C ASN A 140 -0.90 14.77 4.85
N THR A 141 -1.13 13.89 3.86
CA THR A 141 -0.12 13.63 2.84
C THR A 141 0.00 14.80 1.87
N GLY A 142 -1.12 15.47 1.54
CA GLY A 142 -1.18 16.58 0.59
C GLY A 142 -0.20 17.72 0.87
N ILE A 143 0.16 17.92 2.13
CA ILE A 143 1.11 18.95 2.58
C ILE A 143 2.55 18.44 2.75
N ASN A 144 2.82 17.16 2.47
CA ASN A 144 4.14 16.56 2.66
C ASN A 144 5.08 16.91 1.49
N PRO A 145 6.14 17.71 1.70
CA PRO A 145 7.04 18.15 0.63
C PRO A 145 7.94 17.03 0.08
N ASN A 146 8.04 15.90 0.78
CA ASN A 146 8.94 14.80 0.42
C ASN A 146 8.30 13.81 -0.58
N ILE A 147 7.00 13.94 -0.87
CA ILE A 147 6.31 13.07 -1.82
C ILE A 147 6.11 13.86 -3.13
N PRO A 148 6.57 13.35 -4.29
CA PRO A 148 6.53 14.11 -5.56
C PRO A 148 5.12 14.55 -5.97
N ARG A 149 4.12 13.69 -5.75
CA ARG A 149 2.72 13.94 -6.10
C ARG A 149 1.82 13.62 -4.90
N PRO A 150 1.84 14.49 -3.87
CA PRO A 150 1.35 14.15 -2.53
C PRO A 150 -0.16 13.90 -2.49
N LEU A 151 -0.96 14.66 -3.24
CA LEU A 151 -2.42 14.45 -3.30
C LEU A 151 -2.80 13.13 -3.96
N VAL A 152 -2.07 12.71 -5.00
CA VAL A 152 -2.33 11.41 -5.67
C VAL A 152 -1.97 10.27 -4.72
N TYR A 153 -0.82 10.35 -4.04
CA TYR A 153 -0.42 9.36 -3.05
C TYR A 153 -1.47 9.26 -1.93
N GLY A 154 -1.89 10.42 -1.42
CA GLY A 154 -2.87 10.53 -0.36
C GLY A 154 -4.21 9.93 -0.75
N LEU A 155 -4.70 10.20 -1.96
CA LEU A 155 -5.97 9.68 -2.45
C LEU A 155 -5.92 8.16 -2.69
N VAL A 156 -4.83 7.64 -3.28
CA VAL A 156 -4.64 6.19 -3.49
C VAL A 156 -4.53 5.44 -2.15
N SER A 157 -3.81 6.01 -1.18
CA SER A 157 -3.64 5.40 0.15
C SER A 157 -4.89 5.55 1.02
N GLY A 158 -5.57 6.70 0.95
CA GLY A 158 -6.80 6.97 1.69
C GLY A 158 -7.96 6.10 1.23
N SER A 159 -8.11 5.90 -0.07
CA SER A 159 -9.12 5.00 -0.65
C SER A 159 -8.90 3.53 -0.28
N TYR A 160 -7.64 3.11 -0.12
CA TYR A 160 -7.32 1.81 0.48
C TYR A 160 -7.87 1.68 1.91
N PHE A 161 -7.68 2.69 2.77
CA PHE A 161 -8.20 2.66 4.14
C PHE A 161 -9.73 2.68 4.18
N PHE A 162 -10.38 3.40 3.26
CA PHE A 162 -11.83 3.39 3.11
C PHE A 162 -12.34 1.97 2.81
N LEU A 163 -11.81 1.33 1.76
CA LEU A 163 -12.22 -0.02 1.38
C LEU A 163 -11.90 -1.04 2.46
N SER A 164 -10.71 -0.96 3.06
CA SER A 164 -10.29 -1.86 4.14
C SER A 164 -11.17 -1.69 5.37
N GLY A 165 -11.57 -0.46 5.69
CA GLY A 165 -12.53 -0.18 6.77
C GLY A 165 -13.86 -0.89 6.54
N LEU A 166 -14.42 -0.84 5.33
CA LEU A 166 -15.65 -1.57 4.99
C LEU A 166 -15.46 -3.09 5.15
N ILE A 167 -14.37 -3.64 4.61
CA ILE A 167 -14.08 -5.09 4.69
C ILE A 167 -13.91 -5.54 6.14
N VAL A 168 -13.15 -4.79 6.94
CA VAL A 168 -12.95 -5.10 8.36
C VAL A 168 -14.28 -5.03 9.12
N SER A 169 -15.11 -4.02 8.88
CA SER A 169 -16.44 -3.94 9.50
C SER A 169 -17.33 -5.12 9.15
N ILE A 170 -17.29 -5.60 7.91
CA ILE A 170 -18.03 -6.79 7.48
C ILE A 170 -17.52 -8.04 8.24
N ILE A 171 -16.21 -8.21 8.36
CA ILE A 171 -15.62 -9.35 9.09
C ILE A 171 -16.03 -9.30 10.56
N LEU A 172 -15.95 -8.12 11.19
CA LEU A 172 -16.30 -7.95 12.59
C LEU A 172 -17.78 -8.27 12.84
N VAL A 173 -18.71 -7.77 12.02
CA VAL A 173 -20.14 -8.06 12.22
C VAL A 173 -20.51 -9.51 11.90
N ALA A 174 -19.87 -10.13 10.90
CA ALA A 174 -20.14 -11.51 10.52
C ALA A 174 -19.66 -12.53 11.57
N MET A 175 -18.78 -12.12 12.47
CA MET A 175 -18.16 -12.97 13.49
C MET A 175 -18.45 -12.49 14.93
N ARG A 176 -19.35 -11.53 15.07
CA ARG A 176 -19.85 -11.07 16.37
C ARG A 176 -20.88 -12.06 16.90
#